data_AF-A0A0S2M1Q3-F1
#
_entry.id   AF-A0A0S2M1Q3-F1
#
_cell.length_a   1.000
_cell.length_b   1.000
_cell.length_c   1.000
_cell.angle_alpha   90.00
_cell.angle_beta   90.00
_cell.angle_gamma   90.00
#
_symmetry.space_group_name_H-M   'P 1'
#
loop_
_entity.id
_entity.type
_entity.pdbx_description
1 polymer ?
#
loop_
_entity_poly.entity_id
_entity_poly.type
_entity_poly.pdbx_seq_one_letter_code
_entity_poly.pdbx_strand_id
1 'polypeptide(L)'
;MVTLRSTSTTPAFRRTPLASLPLVLLLTLTLGGCGLTPGGTGTYTPDAAVIQEKVDCPGSTIGWLPEPASPPASDVSGSASQEAMLKGSVPEGFVPVHVIRCSMGVNDPTGDYTPVLHEEHLEGDYSNLLAALAQPSDKSGSGACTADMELVPPLWMVDAQGRAIQVAWPLDACGKTRGKPDTAKALEKLSVGQVIERQKTSS
;
A
#
# COMPACT_ATOMS: atom_id res chain seq x y z
N MET A 1 21.86 91.22 48.11
CA MET A 1 23.08 91.59 47.37
C MET A 1 24.02 90.40 47.43
N VAL A 2 24.02 89.54 46.40
CA VAL A 2 25.02 88.47 46.25
C VAL A 2 25.43 88.43 44.77
N THR A 3 26.39 89.29 44.48
CA THR A 3 27.47 89.18 43.49
C THR A 3 28.24 87.85 43.67
N LEU A 4 28.96 87.24 42.73
CA LEU A 4 29.39 87.51 41.36
C LEU A 4 30.16 86.26 40.89
N ARG A 5 30.20 86.05 39.57
CA ARG A 5 31.34 85.59 38.73
C ARG A 5 31.97 84.21 39.00
N SER A 6 32.04 83.37 37.96
CA SER A 6 33.18 83.26 36.99
C SER A 6 34.35 82.50 37.61
N THR A 7 35.11 81.61 36.98
CA THR A 7 35.39 81.31 35.57
C THR A 7 36.01 79.91 35.51
N SER A 8 35.92 79.29 34.33
CA SER A 8 36.64 78.12 33.79
C SER A 8 37.95 77.64 34.44
N THR A 9 38.13 76.32 34.49
CA THR A 9 39.43 75.62 34.35
C THR A 9 39.19 74.13 33.98
N THR A 10 39.76 73.69 32.87
CA THR A 10 39.91 72.27 32.43
C THR A 10 41.15 71.66 33.13
N PRO A 11 41.23 70.33 33.37
CA PRO A 11 41.93 69.47 32.40
C PRO A 11 41.49 67.98 32.33
N ALA A 12 42.03 67.30 31.33
CA ALA A 12 41.84 65.91 30.92
C ALA A 12 42.45 64.84 31.86
N PHE A 13 41.91 63.61 31.86
CA PHE A 13 42.65 62.40 31.40
C PHE A 13 41.80 61.10 31.42
N ARG A 14 42.14 60.21 30.48
CA ARG A 14 42.06 58.72 30.50
C ARG A 14 40.79 57.95 30.04
N ARG A 15 40.84 57.63 28.73
CA ARG A 15 40.82 56.29 28.08
C ARG A 15 39.70 55.27 28.38
N THR A 16 38.84 55.12 27.34
CA THR A 16 38.33 53.89 26.66
C THR A 16 37.44 52.89 27.42
N PRO A 17 36.58 52.08 26.74
CA PRO A 17 36.44 51.88 25.29
C PRO A 17 35.02 52.08 24.71
N LEU A 18 35.02 52.21 23.38
CA LEU A 18 33.86 52.32 22.49
C LEU A 18 32.86 51.18 22.69
N ALA A 19 31.60 51.55 22.92
CA ALA A 19 30.45 50.67 22.67
C ALA A 19 29.90 50.98 21.28
N SER A 20 30.01 49.95 20.45
CA SER A 20 29.63 49.79 19.06
C SER A 20 28.14 49.94 18.78
N LEU A 21 27.81 50.68 17.71
CA LEU A 21 26.54 50.60 16.98
C LEU A 21 26.31 49.17 16.44
N PRO A 22 25.06 48.67 16.44
CA PRO A 22 24.62 47.77 15.40
C PRO A 22 23.63 48.47 14.48
N LEU A 23 24.12 48.70 13.26
CA LEU A 23 23.37 48.91 12.03
C LEU A 23 22.52 47.65 11.77
N VAL A 24 21.22 47.70 12.06
CA VAL A 24 20.28 46.61 11.75
C VAL A 24 19.95 46.67 10.25
N LEU A 25 20.79 46.00 9.46
CA LEU A 25 20.54 45.73 8.05
C LEU A 25 19.48 44.61 7.97
N LEU A 26 18.24 44.97 7.63
CA LEU A 26 17.18 44.02 7.30
C LEU A 26 17.57 43.24 6.03
N LEU A 27 18.16 42.06 6.22
CA LEU A 27 18.29 41.03 5.18
C LEU A 27 17.05 40.14 5.25
N THR A 28 16.02 40.46 4.48
CA THR A 28 14.85 39.59 4.28
C THR A 28 15.26 38.41 3.39
N LEU A 29 15.78 37.35 4.01
CA LEU A 29 15.92 36.03 3.39
C LEU A 29 14.52 35.52 3.04
N THR A 30 14.10 35.68 1.79
CA THR A 30 12.99 34.94 1.22
C THR A 30 13.50 33.54 0.91
N LEU A 31 13.37 32.62 1.87
CA LEU A 31 13.41 31.18 1.58
C LEU A 31 12.18 30.86 0.71
N GLY A 32 12.32 31.01 -0.60
CA GLY A 32 11.44 30.37 -1.57
C GLY A 32 11.60 28.87 -1.43
N GLY A 33 10.78 28.25 -0.58
CA GLY A 33 10.67 26.81 -0.51
C GLY A 33 10.25 26.30 -1.89
N CYS A 34 11.08 25.46 -2.50
CA CYS A 34 10.63 24.54 -3.52
C CYS A 34 9.54 23.67 -2.87
N GLY A 35 8.28 24.06 -3.08
CA GLY A 35 7.17 23.17 -2.84
C GLY A 35 7.36 21.96 -3.74
N LEU A 36 7.82 20.86 -3.17
CA LEU A 36 7.48 19.52 -3.65
C LEU A 36 5.96 19.50 -3.73
N THR A 37 5.40 19.82 -4.90
CA THR A 37 4.01 19.54 -5.19
C THR A 37 3.83 18.04 -5.02
N PRO A 38 3.02 17.57 -4.05
CA PRO A 38 2.69 16.17 -3.97
C PRO A 38 2.08 15.80 -5.32
N GLY A 39 2.70 14.88 -6.04
CA GLY A 39 2.17 14.32 -7.28
C GLY A 39 0.71 13.93 -7.05
N GLY A 40 -0.16 14.31 -8.00
CA GLY A 40 -1.61 14.37 -7.84
C GLY A 40 -2.22 13.27 -6.96
N THR A 41 -2.82 13.72 -5.86
CA THR A 41 -3.59 12.91 -4.91
C THR A 41 -4.95 12.55 -5.50
N GLY A 42 -4.95 11.64 -6.46
CA GLY A 42 -6.19 11.03 -6.94
C GLY A 42 -6.42 9.69 -6.27
N THR A 43 -7.67 9.29 -6.16
CA THR A 43 -8.04 7.91 -5.83
C THR A 43 -8.88 7.32 -6.95
N TYR A 44 -8.98 6.00 -7.00
CA TYR A 44 -9.87 5.27 -7.89
C TYR A 44 -10.42 4.03 -7.19
N THR A 45 -11.59 3.58 -7.62
CA THR A 45 -12.13 2.27 -7.25
C THR A 45 -12.09 1.39 -8.49
N PRO A 46 -11.54 0.17 -8.42
CA PRO A 46 -11.61 -0.77 -9.53
C PRO A 46 -13.06 -1.04 -9.92
N ASP A 47 -13.31 -1.36 -11.19
CA ASP A 47 -14.61 -1.84 -11.63
C ASP A 47 -15.05 -3.05 -10.79
N ALA A 48 -16.36 -3.29 -10.73
CA ALA A 48 -16.90 -4.42 -9.98
C ALA A 48 -16.33 -5.74 -10.52
N ALA A 49 -15.94 -6.63 -9.61
CA ALA A 49 -15.43 -7.95 -9.96
C ALA A 49 -16.49 -8.74 -10.76
N VAL A 50 -16.02 -9.52 -11.73
CA VAL A 50 -16.90 -10.38 -12.51
C VAL A 50 -17.36 -11.55 -11.64
N ILE A 51 -18.67 -11.80 -11.62
CA ILE A 51 -19.25 -12.95 -10.94
C ILE A 51 -18.94 -14.20 -11.75
N GLN A 52 -18.31 -15.17 -11.10
CA GLN A 52 -17.86 -16.44 -11.65
C GLN A 52 -18.62 -17.59 -11.01
N GLU A 53 -18.67 -18.73 -11.71
CA GLU A 53 -19.39 -19.91 -11.22
C GLU A 53 -18.73 -20.58 -10.01
N LYS A 54 -17.41 -20.41 -9.85
CA LYS A 54 -16.63 -21.05 -8.78
C LYS A 54 -15.33 -20.29 -8.49
N VAL A 55 -14.71 -20.62 -7.36
CA VAL A 55 -13.35 -20.19 -7.03
C VAL A 55 -12.33 -20.91 -7.90
N ASP A 56 -11.35 -20.17 -8.41
CA ASP A 56 -10.22 -20.70 -9.17
C ASP A 56 -8.88 -20.28 -8.54
N CYS A 57 -8.52 -20.91 -7.41
CA CYS A 57 -7.21 -20.72 -6.79
C CYS A 57 -6.04 -21.09 -7.72
N PRO A 58 -6.06 -22.20 -8.49
CA PRO A 58 -4.99 -22.51 -9.42
C PRO A 58 -4.78 -21.42 -10.46
N GLY A 59 -5.84 -20.95 -11.13
CA GLY A 59 -5.77 -19.86 -12.11
C GLY A 59 -5.21 -18.60 -11.47
N SER A 60 -5.87 -18.10 -10.43
CA SER A 60 -5.50 -16.84 -9.77
C SER A 60 -4.09 -16.78 -9.15
N THR A 61 -3.41 -17.92 -9.02
CA THR A 61 -2.05 -18.03 -8.48
C THR A 61 -0.97 -18.23 -9.57
N ILE A 62 -1.33 -18.30 -10.86
CA ILE A 62 -0.40 -18.59 -11.98
C ILE A 62 0.79 -17.61 -12.04
N GLY A 63 0.64 -16.36 -11.58
CA GLY A 63 1.75 -15.40 -11.50
C GLY A 63 2.85 -15.73 -10.47
N TRP A 64 2.69 -16.79 -9.66
CA TRP A 64 3.56 -17.13 -8.53
C TRP A 64 4.41 -18.39 -8.75
N LEU A 65 4.12 -19.19 -9.78
CA LEU A 65 4.86 -20.42 -10.03
C LEU A 65 5.97 -20.20 -11.07
N PRO A 66 7.19 -20.72 -10.85
CA PRO A 66 8.09 -20.97 -11.96
C PRO A 66 7.44 -22.02 -12.87
N GLU A 67 7.14 -21.66 -14.12
CA GLU A 67 6.71 -22.63 -15.13
C GLU A 67 7.81 -23.70 -15.29
N PRO A 68 7.47 -25.00 -15.39
CA PRO A 68 8.44 -26.00 -15.81
C PRO A 68 8.91 -25.65 -17.23
N ALA A 69 10.22 -25.76 -17.46
CA ALA A 69 10.92 -25.38 -18.69
C ALA A 69 10.30 -26.00 -19.96
N SER A 70 9.23 -25.40 -20.45
CA SER A 70 8.67 -25.60 -21.78
C SER A 70 8.99 -24.34 -22.58
N PRO A 71 9.32 -24.45 -23.87
CA PRO A 71 9.62 -23.28 -24.69
C PRO A 71 8.42 -22.31 -24.62
N PRO A 72 8.66 -20.98 -24.56
CA PRO A 72 7.58 -20.02 -24.44
C PRO A 72 6.67 -20.16 -25.66
N ALA A 73 5.45 -20.68 -25.44
CA ALA A 73 4.37 -20.43 -26.37
C ALA A 73 4.27 -18.90 -26.46
N SER A 74 4.41 -18.36 -27.66
CA SER A 74 4.58 -16.92 -27.92
C SER A 74 3.30 -16.10 -27.68
N ASP A 75 2.43 -16.57 -26.79
CA ASP A 75 1.08 -16.06 -26.58
C ASP A 75 0.82 -15.67 -25.10
N VAL A 76 1.86 -15.44 -24.28
CA VAL A 76 1.73 -15.06 -22.85
C VAL A 76 1.28 -13.59 -22.64
N SER A 77 0.54 -13.04 -23.61
CA SER A 77 -0.20 -11.79 -23.43
C SER A 77 -1.65 -12.02 -22.97
N GLY A 78 -2.11 -13.29 -22.95
CA GLY A 78 -3.52 -13.65 -22.75
C GLY A 78 -4.02 -13.89 -21.32
N SER A 79 -3.23 -14.46 -20.41
CA SER A 79 -3.76 -14.92 -19.10
C SER A 79 -3.79 -13.84 -18.03
N ALA A 80 -2.66 -13.16 -17.78
CA ALA A 80 -2.59 -12.13 -16.73
C ALA A 80 -3.49 -10.92 -17.01
N SER A 81 -3.72 -10.61 -18.30
CA SER A 81 -4.65 -9.55 -18.73
C SER A 81 -6.11 -9.97 -18.54
N GLN A 82 -6.48 -11.21 -18.87
CA GLN A 82 -7.82 -11.73 -18.59
C GLN A 82 -8.11 -11.84 -17.09
N GLU A 83 -7.18 -12.33 -16.28
CA GLU A 83 -7.35 -12.40 -14.82
C GLU A 83 -7.44 -11.01 -14.18
N ALA A 84 -6.67 -10.05 -14.70
CA ALA A 84 -6.81 -8.65 -14.30
C ALA A 84 -8.19 -8.06 -14.66
N MET A 85 -8.86 -8.56 -15.70
CA MET A 85 -10.22 -8.16 -16.07
C MET A 85 -11.31 -8.82 -15.22
N LEU A 86 -11.04 -9.97 -14.60
CA LEU A 86 -12.03 -10.68 -13.78
C LEU A 86 -12.06 -10.17 -12.33
N LYS A 87 -10.92 -9.72 -11.81
CA LYS A 87 -10.81 -9.19 -10.45
C LYS A 87 -11.26 -7.74 -10.35
N GLY A 88 -11.85 -7.36 -9.22
CA GLY A 88 -12.36 -6.00 -9.05
C GLY A 88 -12.86 -5.68 -7.65
N SER A 89 -13.63 -4.60 -7.52
CA SER A 89 -14.31 -4.26 -6.27
C SER A 89 -15.47 -5.23 -6.00
N VAL A 90 -15.95 -5.28 -4.76
CA VAL A 90 -17.13 -6.09 -4.42
C VAL A 90 -18.36 -5.50 -5.12
N PRO A 91 -19.08 -6.25 -5.97
CA PRO A 91 -20.27 -5.74 -6.65
C PRO A 91 -21.36 -5.33 -5.66
N GLU A 92 -22.14 -4.31 -6.01
CA GLU A 92 -23.27 -3.88 -5.20
C GLU A 92 -24.26 -5.06 -4.99
N GLY A 93 -24.69 -5.25 -3.74
CA GLY A 93 -25.60 -6.34 -3.38
C GLY A 93 -24.97 -7.73 -3.31
N PHE A 94 -23.67 -7.88 -3.60
CA PHE A 94 -22.97 -9.14 -3.36
C PHE A 94 -22.75 -9.33 -1.85
N VAL A 95 -23.34 -10.39 -1.28
CA VAL A 95 -23.25 -10.70 0.14
C VAL A 95 -22.44 -12.00 0.32
N PRO A 96 -21.17 -11.91 0.76
CA PRO A 96 -20.35 -13.09 0.94
C PRO A 96 -20.77 -13.89 2.17
N VAL A 97 -20.80 -15.21 2.02
CA VAL A 97 -20.97 -16.18 3.12
C VAL A 97 -19.71 -17.03 3.34
N HIS A 98 -18.79 -17.05 2.38
CA HIS A 98 -17.43 -17.58 2.55
C HIS A 98 -16.40 -16.62 1.96
N VAL A 99 -15.23 -16.58 2.60
CA VAL A 99 -14.04 -15.90 2.10
C VAL A 99 -12.94 -16.94 1.97
N ILE A 100 -12.26 -16.95 0.82
CA ILE A 100 -11.22 -17.92 0.52
C ILE A 100 -9.93 -17.18 0.18
N ARG A 101 -8.84 -17.53 0.87
CA ARG A 101 -7.50 -17.03 0.59
C ARG A 101 -6.68 -18.13 -0.06
N CYS A 102 -6.21 -17.87 -1.27
CA CYS A 102 -5.33 -18.79 -1.98
C CYS A 102 -3.87 -18.43 -1.66
N SER A 103 -3.06 -19.39 -1.25
CA SER A 103 -1.63 -19.18 -1.00
C SER A 103 -0.79 -20.34 -1.52
N MET A 104 0.46 -20.05 -1.88
CA MET A 104 1.44 -21.09 -2.19
C MET A 104 2.27 -21.38 -0.96
N GLY A 105 2.37 -22.65 -0.62
CA GLY A 105 3.29 -23.18 0.37
C GLY A 105 4.25 -24.18 -0.25
N VAL A 106 5.09 -24.75 0.60
CA VAL A 106 5.94 -25.88 0.27
C VAL A 106 5.61 -27.00 1.25
N ASN A 107 5.38 -28.21 0.74
CA ASN A 107 5.38 -29.38 1.61
C ASN A 107 6.83 -29.78 1.85
N ASP A 108 7.23 -29.94 3.11
CA ASP A 108 8.58 -30.41 3.48
C ASP A 108 8.51 -31.47 4.60
N PRO A 109 8.02 -32.68 4.32
CA PRO A 109 8.06 -33.77 5.29
C PRO A 109 9.37 -34.58 5.20
N THR A 110 10.15 -34.43 4.13
CA THR A 110 11.30 -35.29 3.79
C THR A 110 12.51 -34.57 3.17
N GLY A 111 12.47 -33.24 3.01
CA GLY A 111 13.50 -32.45 2.30
C GLY A 111 13.15 -32.15 0.82
N ASP A 112 12.00 -32.61 0.34
CA ASP A 112 11.54 -32.39 -1.04
C ASP A 112 10.62 -31.17 -1.11
N TYR A 113 11.12 -30.05 -1.64
CA TYR A 113 10.35 -28.83 -1.85
C TYR A 113 9.31 -28.98 -2.96
N THR A 114 8.18 -29.59 -2.63
CA THR A 114 7.05 -29.69 -3.56
C THR A 114 6.11 -28.49 -3.33
N PRO A 115 5.86 -27.64 -4.34
CA PRO A 115 4.91 -26.54 -4.19
C PRO A 115 3.51 -27.10 -3.96
N VAL A 116 2.82 -26.56 -2.95
CA VAL A 116 1.43 -26.90 -2.62
C VAL A 116 0.60 -25.63 -2.67
N LEU A 117 -0.57 -25.75 -3.29
CA LEU A 117 -1.59 -24.70 -3.25
C LEU A 117 -2.47 -24.93 -2.02
N HIS A 118 -2.54 -23.93 -1.15
CA HIS A 118 -3.46 -23.90 -0.03
C HIS A 118 -4.65 -23.02 -0.37
N GLU A 119 -5.85 -23.57 -0.24
CA GLU A 119 -7.12 -22.88 -0.35
C GLU A 119 -7.69 -22.80 1.08
N GLU A 120 -7.49 -21.65 1.72
CA GLU A 120 -7.87 -21.41 3.11
C GLU A 120 -9.27 -20.78 3.17
N HIS A 121 -10.21 -21.48 3.79
CA HIS A 121 -11.56 -20.99 4.04
C HIS A 121 -11.56 -20.20 5.35
N LEU A 122 -11.76 -18.90 5.23
CA LEU A 122 -11.76 -17.94 6.33
C LEU A 122 -13.17 -17.76 6.86
N GLU A 123 -13.32 -17.84 8.17
CA GLU A 123 -14.57 -17.76 8.91
C GLU A 123 -14.56 -16.60 9.90
N GLY A 124 -15.74 -16.05 10.19
CA GLY A 124 -15.93 -14.95 11.13
C GLY A 124 -16.84 -13.85 10.60
N ASP A 125 -16.78 -12.69 11.24
CA ASP A 125 -17.51 -11.50 10.78
C ASP A 125 -16.72 -10.77 9.67
N TYR A 126 -17.25 -10.81 8.45
CA TYR A 126 -16.64 -10.19 7.28
C TYR A 126 -16.84 -8.68 7.19
N SER A 127 -17.59 -8.05 8.09
CA SER A 127 -17.93 -6.62 8.02
C SER A 127 -16.69 -5.72 7.95
N ASN A 128 -15.67 -6.02 8.76
CA ASN A 128 -14.41 -5.28 8.74
C ASN A 128 -13.62 -5.47 7.43
N LEU A 129 -13.67 -6.68 6.86
CA LEU A 129 -13.00 -6.99 5.60
C LEU A 129 -13.67 -6.27 4.44
N LEU A 130 -15.00 -6.28 4.38
CA LEU A 130 -15.79 -5.57 3.38
C LEU A 130 -15.55 -4.06 3.45
N ALA A 131 -15.51 -3.48 4.65
CA ALA A 131 -15.19 -2.07 4.85
C ALA A 131 -13.77 -1.72 4.38
N ALA A 132 -12.79 -2.60 4.62
CA ALA A 132 -11.42 -2.41 4.16
C ALA A 132 -11.29 -2.49 2.64
N LEU A 133 -11.93 -3.47 2.00
CA LEU A 133 -11.91 -3.63 0.54
C LEU A 133 -12.68 -2.54 -0.20
N ALA A 134 -13.65 -1.89 0.45
CA ALA A 134 -14.35 -0.73 -0.08
C ALA A 134 -13.51 0.56 -0.07
N GLN A 135 -12.34 0.56 0.58
CA GLN A 135 -11.45 1.72 0.53
C GLN A 135 -10.93 1.93 -0.89
N PRO A 136 -10.89 3.18 -1.38
CA PRO A 136 -10.39 3.44 -2.71
C PRO A 136 -8.87 3.27 -2.75
N SER A 137 -8.38 2.79 -3.90
CA SER A 137 -6.96 2.78 -4.23
C SER A 137 -6.47 4.18 -4.57
N ASP A 138 -5.19 4.44 -4.36
CA ASP A 138 -4.58 5.69 -4.76
C ASP A 138 -4.15 5.61 -6.23
N LYS A 139 -4.27 6.72 -6.96
CA LYS A 139 -3.65 6.83 -8.28
C LYS A 139 -2.13 6.92 -8.10
N SER A 140 -1.40 6.38 -9.08
CA SER A 140 0.06 6.40 -9.08
C SER A 140 0.59 7.82 -8.90
N GLY A 141 1.45 8.02 -7.90
CA GLY A 141 2.08 9.31 -7.61
C GLY A 141 3.43 9.47 -8.32
N SER A 142 3.99 10.68 -8.28
CA SER A 142 5.35 10.97 -8.76
C SER A 142 6.44 10.76 -7.69
N GLY A 143 6.09 10.14 -6.55
CA GLY A 143 6.98 9.91 -5.42
C GLY A 143 7.94 8.75 -5.63
N ALA A 144 8.99 8.68 -4.80
CA ALA A 144 9.89 7.52 -4.77
C ALA A 144 9.19 6.33 -4.10
N CYS A 145 9.18 5.18 -4.77
CA CYS A 145 8.63 3.92 -4.28
C CYS A 145 9.75 2.91 -4.03
N THR A 146 9.53 1.98 -3.11
CA THR A 146 10.45 0.87 -2.88
C THR A 146 10.41 -0.11 -4.06
N ALA A 147 11.57 -0.62 -4.46
CA ALA A 147 11.72 -1.57 -5.56
C ALA A 147 11.60 -3.03 -5.10
N ASP A 148 10.81 -3.30 -4.05
CA ASP A 148 10.53 -4.65 -3.56
C ASP A 148 9.36 -5.28 -4.33
N MET A 149 9.35 -6.62 -4.41
CA MET A 149 8.20 -7.37 -4.92
C MET A 149 7.26 -7.68 -3.74
N GLU A 150 5.97 -7.38 -3.90
CA GLU A 150 4.96 -7.72 -2.89
C GLU A 150 4.15 -8.91 -3.38
N LEU A 151 4.09 -9.91 -2.53
CA LEU A 151 3.42 -11.17 -2.76
C LEU A 151 2.08 -11.12 -2.01
N VAL A 152 1.01 -10.77 -2.73
CA VAL A 152 -0.36 -10.62 -2.19
C VAL A 152 -1.24 -11.81 -2.57
N PRO A 153 -1.69 -12.63 -1.61
CA PRO A 153 -2.50 -13.81 -1.92
C PRO A 153 -3.84 -13.42 -2.57
N PRO A 154 -4.27 -14.12 -3.63
CA PRO A 154 -5.61 -13.94 -4.18
C PRO A 154 -6.69 -14.13 -3.11
N LEU A 155 -7.64 -13.22 -3.10
CA LEU A 155 -8.77 -13.25 -2.18
C LEU A 155 -10.05 -13.44 -2.99
N TRP A 156 -10.80 -14.46 -2.62
CA TRP A 156 -12.07 -14.82 -3.22
C TRP A 156 -13.19 -14.68 -2.20
N MET A 157 -14.37 -14.31 -2.70
CA MET A 157 -15.59 -14.26 -1.91
C MET A 157 -16.67 -15.07 -2.59
N VAL A 158 -17.44 -15.83 -1.82
CA VAL A 158 -18.49 -16.71 -2.31
C VAL A 158 -19.81 -16.35 -1.65
N ASP A 159 -20.88 -16.22 -2.44
CA ASP A 159 -22.22 -15.94 -1.94
C ASP A 159 -22.99 -17.22 -1.58
N ALA A 160 -24.21 -17.04 -1.04
CA ALA A 160 -25.07 -18.16 -0.65
C ALA A 160 -25.58 -19.02 -1.83
N GLN A 161 -25.38 -18.58 -3.07
CA GLN A 161 -25.68 -19.35 -4.28
C GLN A 161 -24.45 -20.12 -4.79
N GLY A 162 -23.31 -20.00 -4.12
CA GLY A 162 -22.04 -20.63 -4.52
C GLY A 162 -21.30 -19.86 -5.62
N ARG A 163 -21.76 -18.66 -6.00
CA ARG A 163 -21.08 -17.84 -7.01
C ARG A 163 -19.91 -17.11 -6.37
N ALA A 164 -18.82 -16.97 -7.12
CA ALA A 164 -17.57 -16.45 -6.61
C ALA A 164 -17.14 -15.16 -7.30
N ILE A 165 -16.46 -14.28 -6.57
CA ILE A 165 -15.75 -13.12 -7.13
C ILE A 165 -14.31 -13.12 -6.62
N GLN A 166 -13.37 -12.72 -7.48
CA GLN A 166 -12.00 -12.43 -7.06
C GLN A 166 -11.88 -10.94 -6.78
N VAL A 167 -11.53 -10.57 -5.55
CA VAL A 167 -11.49 -9.16 -5.14
C VAL A 167 -10.11 -8.56 -5.32
N ALA A 168 -10.06 -7.33 -5.82
CA ALA A 168 -8.86 -6.52 -5.88
C ALA A 168 -8.58 -5.91 -4.50
N TRP A 169 -7.33 -5.96 -4.07
CA TRP A 169 -6.88 -5.29 -2.86
C TRP A 169 -6.71 -3.79 -3.13
N PRO A 170 -7.10 -2.90 -2.18
CA PRO A 170 -6.75 -1.49 -2.25
C PRO A 170 -5.24 -1.29 -2.35
N LEU A 171 -4.80 -0.40 -3.25
CA LEU A 171 -3.40 -0.12 -3.51
C LEU A 171 -3.04 1.30 -3.10
N ASP A 172 -1.86 1.50 -2.54
CA ASP A 172 -1.27 2.82 -2.34
C ASP A 172 -0.76 3.44 -3.66
N ALA A 173 -0.22 4.66 -3.59
CA ALA A 173 0.28 5.38 -4.76
C ALA A 173 1.52 4.72 -5.42
N CYS A 174 2.10 3.71 -4.77
CA CYS A 174 3.20 2.88 -5.26
C CYS A 174 2.71 1.53 -5.83
N GLY A 175 1.40 1.31 -5.89
CA GLY A 175 0.82 0.05 -6.36
C GLY A 175 0.99 -1.10 -5.37
N LYS A 176 1.18 -0.80 -4.07
CA LYS A 176 1.40 -1.78 -3.01
C LYS A 176 0.20 -1.87 -2.08
N THR A 177 -0.08 -3.07 -1.58
CA THR A 177 -1.12 -3.28 -0.56
C THR A 177 -0.63 -2.92 0.84
N ARG A 178 0.68 -3.04 1.09
CA ARG A 178 1.28 -2.70 2.39
C ARG A 178 1.04 -1.26 2.83
N GLY A 179 0.91 -0.30 1.89
CA GLY A 179 0.57 1.08 2.20
C GLY A 179 -0.90 1.30 2.61
N LYS A 180 -1.77 0.30 2.39
CA LYS A 180 -3.18 0.27 2.84
C LYS A 180 -3.46 -1.03 3.63
N PRO A 181 -2.98 -1.12 4.88
CA PRO A 181 -2.90 -2.39 5.62
C PRO A 181 -4.25 -2.91 6.14
N ASP A 182 -5.34 -2.18 5.97
CA ASP A 182 -6.61 -2.49 6.63
C ASP A 182 -7.22 -3.82 6.15
N THR A 183 -7.01 -4.19 4.87
CA THR A 183 -7.45 -5.50 4.34
C THR A 183 -6.69 -6.64 5.04
N ALA A 184 -5.37 -6.52 5.17
CA ALA A 184 -4.55 -7.53 5.88
C ALA A 184 -4.97 -7.63 7.36
N LYS A 185 -5.12 -6.49 8.05
CA LYS A 185 -5.57 -6.45 9.46
C LYS A 185 -6.97 -7.04 9.65
N ALA A 186 -7.86 -6.89 8.67
CA ALA A 186 -9.18 -7.49 8.73
C ALA A 186 -9.10 -9.01 8.58
N LEU A 187 -8.26 -9.51 7.65
CA LEU A 187 -8.04 -10.95 7.47
C LEU A 187 -7.41 -11.62 8.69
N GLU A 188 -6.53 -10.95 9.42
CA GLU A 188 -5.93 -11.45 10.68
C GLU A 188 -6.97 -11.71 11.79
N LYS A 189 -8.15 -11.08 11.71
CA LYS A 189 -9.24 -11.28 12.67
C LYS A 189 -10.14 -12.46 12.32
N LEU A 190 -9.98 -13.03 11.11
CA LEU A 190 -10.73 -14.19 10.67
C LEU A 190 -10.00 -15.46 11.08
N SER A 191 -10.76 -16.50 11.43
CA SER A 191 -10.20 -17.82 11.71
C SER A 191 -10.13 -18.65 10.44
N VAL A 192 -9.07 -19.44 10.28
CA VAL A 192 -9.02 -20.48 9.24
C VAL A 192 -9.87 -21.65 9.70
N GLY A 193 -11.02 -21.88 9.07
CA GLY A 193 -11.93 -22.98 9.39
C GLY A 193 -11.52 -24.28 8.69
N GLN A 194 -11.13 -24.19 7.42
CA GLN A 194 -10.70 -25.31 6.61
C GLN A 194 -9.53 -24.91 5.71
N VAL A 195 -8.60 -25.85 5.49
CA VAL A 195 -7.54 -25.72 4.48
C VAL A 195 -7.70 -26.89 3.50
N ILE A 196 -7.83 -26.57 2.22
CA ILE A 196 -7.77 -27.56 1.14
C ILE A 196 -6.37 -27.46 0.52
N GLU A 197 -5.61 -28.53 0.62
CA GLU A 197 -4.31 -28.64 -0.03
C GLU A 197 -4.48 -29.30 -1.40
N ARG A 198 -3.97 -28.65 -2.44
CA ARG A 198 -3.86 -29.25 -3.77
C ARG A 198 -2.40 -29.38 -4.16
N GLN A 199 -1.98 -30.60 -4.43
CA GLN A 199 -0.71 -30.86 -5.09
C GLN A 199 -0.91 -30.76 -6.60
N LYS A 200 0.07 -30.19 -7.31
CA LYS A 200 0.12 -30.28 -8.77
C LYS A 200 0.42 -31.74 -9.14
N THR A 201 -0.59 -32.54 -9.42
CA THR A 201 -0.38 -33.86 -10.01
C THR A 201 0.23 -33.66 -11.39
N SER A 202 1.50 -34.02 -11.54
CA SER A 202 2.19 -34.11 -12.85
C SER A 202 1.45 -35.14 -13.70
N SER A 203 0.82 -34.70 -14.79
CA SER A 203 0.39 -35.58 -15.88
C SER A 203 1.41 -35.52 -17.01
#